data_AF-A0A3D1PNF4-F1
#
_entry.id   AF-A0A3D1PNF4-F1
#
_cell.length_a   1.000
_cell.length_b   1.000
_cell.length_c   1.000
_cell.angle_alpha   90.00
_cell.angle_beta   90.00
_cell.angle_gamma   90.00
#
_symmetry.space_group_name_H-M   'P 1'
#
loop_
_entity.id
_entity.type
_entity.pdbx_description
1 polymer ?
#
loop_
_entity_poly.entity_id
_entity_poly.type
_entity_poly.pdbx_seq_one_letter_code
_entity_poly.pdbx_strand_id
1 'polypeptide(L)'
;GHQIPAWYCDDCGETVVAKEAPCTCPKCGSSNMTQDPDTLDTWFSSALWPFSTLGWPNENAEDYNYFYPTNTLVTGYDIIGFWVSRMIFSGLAYTGKAPFDTVLIHGIVRDSQGRKMSKSLGNGIDPLEVIEQYGADALRMMLIIGSTAGNDMRYSDEKVLACRNFANKLWNASRFVQMNLPEDFEPGLPEENLLDMSDKWILSELAKVAAEATANLDKYELGLAAEKVENFIWEVYCDWYIEICKTRLNGEDAAAADAARKVLVYVLDKALKLLHPFMPFITEEIYQALPGSAETIMNEKWPGDENMKVWAEDCADFEKLMDYIKAVRAMRAEMNVHPAKKTSMVIETASPAAFEKGGAYLARFAFATDVTVTAKYEGSTDGMVNVATPDAKGFIPMMELIDRDKELARLNKELTKAEKELGMFTNQLNNPKFVEKAPAKLVEETRAKLAAAQDKAAKIKESIAALG
;
A
#
# COMPACT_ATOMS: atom_id res chain seq x y z
N GLY A 1 6.31 26.19 -37.24
CA GLY A 1 5.52 24.93 -37.33
C GLY A 1 5.62 24.39 -38.74
N HIS A 2 4.69 23.54 -39.15
CA HIS A 2 4.61 23.08 -40.55
C HIS A 2 4.16 24.25 -41.43
N GLN A 3 4.90 24.58 -42.48
CA GLN A 3 4.54 25.67 -43.39
C GLN A 3 3.22 25.35 -44.11
N ILE A 4 2.34 26.33 -44.25
CA ILE A 4 1.05 26.12 -44.90
C ILE A 4 1.28 25.77 -46.38
N PRO A 5 0.66 24.70 -46.91
CA PRO A 5 0.80 24.30 -48.30
C PRO A 5 -0.16 25.11 -49.21
N ALA A 6 -0.03 26.44 -49.15
CA ALA A 6 -0.74 27.39 -49.99
C ALA A 6 0.28 28.31 -50.69
N TRP A 7 0.05 28.64 -51.96
CA TRP A 7 0.89 29.51 -52.75
C TRP A 7 0.06 30.64 -53.34
N TYR A 8 0.61 31.85 -53.34
CA TYR A 8 0.03 33.05 -53.92
C TYR A 8 0.72 33.37 -55.24
N CYS A 9 -0.04 33.61 -56.30
CA CYS A 9 0.52 34.12 -57.54
C CYS A 9 0.85 35.60 -57.41
N ASP A 10 2.11 35.98 -57.58
CA ASP A 10 2.57 37.36 -57.39
C ASP A 10 2.02 38.31 -58.48
N ASP A 11 1.64 37.77 -59.64
CA ASP A 11 1.17 38.57 -60.78
C ASP A 11 -0.36 38.81 -60.78
N CYS A 12 -1.15 37.86 -60.28
CA CYS A 12 -2.62 37.94 -60.34
C CYS A 12 -3.36 37.73 -59.01
N GLY A 13 -2.63 37.41 -57.93
CA GLY A 13 -3.18 37.22 -56.58
C GLY A 13 -3.95 35.93 -56.34
N GLU A 14 -3.94 34.97 -57.28
CA GLU A 14 -4.63 33.68 -57.12
C GLU A 14 -3.97 32.83 -56.01
N THR A 15 -4.79 32.23 -55.15
CA THR A 15 -4.35 31.27 -54.12
C THR A 15 -4.47 29.83 -54.62
N VAL A 16 -3.39 29.06 -54.54
CA VAL A 16 -3.33 27.66 -54.94
C VAL A 16 -2.94 26.82 -53.73
N VAL A 17 -3.73 25.80 -53.39
CA VAL A 17 -3.44 24.84 -52.30
C VAL A 17 -3.06 23.50 -52.91
N ALA A 18 -1.88 22.98 -52.59
CA ALA A 18 -1.32 21.79 -53.22
C ALA A 18 -0.36 21.03 -52.28
N LYS A 19 -0.19 19.71 -52.46
CA LYS A 19 0.78 18.96 -51.64
C LYS A 19 2.23 19.30 -51.98
N GLU A 20 2.48 19.66 -53.24
CA GLU A 20 3.79 20.03 -53.79
C GLU A 20 3.69 21.41 -54.43
N ALA A 21 4.82 22.10 -54.52
CA ALA A 21 4.87 23.46 -55.07
C ALA A 21 4.39 23.47 -56.54
N PRO A 22 3.39 24.31 -56.90
CA PRO A 22 2.92 24.40 -58.27
C PRO A 22 3.95 25.10 -59.16
N CYS A 23 4.24 24.55 -60.34
CA CYS A 23 5.15 25.17 -61.30
C CYS A 23 4.58 26.43 -61.97
N THR A 24 3.25 26.55 -62.07
CA THR A 24 2.55 27.69 -62.68
C THR A 24 1.20 27.96 -62.01
N CYS A 25 0.77 29.22 -62.04
CA CYS A 25 -0.56 29.64 -61.64
C CYS A 25 -1.61 29.08 -62.61
N PRO A 26 -2.64 28.36 -62.13
CA PRO A 26 -3.67 27.77 -62.99
C PRO A 26 -4.58 28.81 -63.68
N LYS A 27 -4.55 30.07 -63.21
CA LYS A 27 -5.41 31.15 -63.71
C LYS A 27 -4.74 32.01 -64.78
N CYS A 28 -3.50 32.43 -64.56
CA CYS A 28 -2.79 33.33 -65.47
C CYS A 28 -1.56 32.70 -66.16
N GLY A 29 -1.17 31.48 -65.79
CA GLY A 29 0.00 30.79 -66.34
C GLY A 29 1.36 31.30 -65.85
N SER A 30 1.40 32.28 -64.94
CA SER A 30 2.65 32.79 -64.37
C SER A 30 3.40 31.72 -63.57
N SER A 31 4.72 31.74 -63.63
CA SER A 31 5.61 30.94 -62.76
C SER A 31 5.96 31.64 -61.43
N ASN A 32 5.55 32.89 -61.23
CA ASN A 32 5.83 33.67 -60.03
C ASN A 32 4.83 33.29 -58.94
N MET A 33 5.19 32.26 -58.16
CA MET A 33 4.40 31.72 -57.06
C MET A 33 5.21 31.79 -55.76
N THR A 34 4.65 32.45 -54.75
CA THR A 34 5.23 32.53 -53.40
C THR A 34 4.42 31.69 -52.43
N GLN A 35 5.07 30.76 -51.72
CA GLN A 35 4.39 29.99 -50.68
C GLN A 35 4.02 30.90 -49.50
N ASP A 36 2.88 30.61 -48.87
CA ASP A 36 2.46 31.26 -47.64
C ASP A 36 3.57 31.16 -46.58
N PRO A 37 4.05 32.29 -46.03
CA PRO A 37 5.09 32.28 -45.00
C PRO A 37 4.57 31.80 -43.63
N ASP A 38 3.25 31.69 -43.44
CA ASP A 38 2.67 31.24 -42.19
C ASP A 38 2.89 29.75 -41.93
N THR A 39 2.72 29.37 -40.66
CA THR A 39 2.82 27.97 -40.23
C THR A 39 1.58 27.52 -39.47
N LEU A 40 1.25 26.25 -39.61
CA LEU A 40 0.16 25.60 -38.89
C LEU A 40 0.38 25.64 -37.38
N ASP A 41 -0.73 25.83 -36.66
CA ASP A 41 -0.85 25.70 -35.20
C ASP A 41 -0.34 24.32 -34.76
N THR A 42 0.44 24.25 -33.67
CA THR A 42 0.90 22.97 -33.11
C THR A 42 -0.26 22.03 -32.80
N TRP A 43 -1.39 22.58 -32.34
CA TRP A 43 -2.58 21.78 -32.07
C TRP A 43 -3.27 21.25 -33.33
N PHE A 44 -2.98 21.80 -34.52
CA PHE A 44 -3.43 21.21 -35.78
C PHE A 44 -2.71 19.88 -36.03
N SER A 45 -1.37 19.84 -35.89
CA SER A 45 -0.62 18.59 -36.03
C SER A 45 -0.92 17.59 -34.92
N SER A 46 -1.00 18.03 -33.65
CA SER A 46 -1.26 17.13 -32.52
C SER A 46 -2.66 16.51 -32.56
N ALA A 47 -3.62 17.14 -33.25
CA ALA A 47 -4.96 16.59 -33.47
C ALA A 47 -4.96 15.36 -34.40
N LEU A 48 -3.92 15.16 -35.21
CA LEU A 48 -3.81 14.02 -36.12
C LEU A 48 -3.15 12.79 -35.47
N TRP A 49 -2.65 12.94 -34.24
CA TRP A 49 -1.85 11.93 -33.51
C TRP A 49 -2.44 10.51 -33.51
N PRO A 50 -3.75 10.29 -33.30
CA PRO A 50 -4.30 8.93 -33.15
C PRO A 50 -4.17 8.05 -34.40
N PHE A 51 -3.91 8.63 -35.57
CA PHE A 51 -3.86 7.91 -36.84
C PHE A 51 -2.60 8.26 -37.65
N SER A 52 -2.09 9.49 -37.57
CA SER A 52 -0.87 9.88 -38.31
C SER A 52 0.38 9.12 -37.86
N THR A 53 0.40 8.64 -36.61
CA THR A 53 1.49 7.82 -36.07
C THR A 53 1.46 6.36 -36.56
N LEU A 54 0.33 5.92 -37.12
CA LEU A 54 0.09 4.54 -37.53
C LEU A 54 0.21 4.35 -39.06
N GLY A 55 0.80 5.33 -39.76
CA GLY A 55 1.00 5.30 -41.21
C GLY A 55 -0.12 5.94 -42.05
N TRP A 56 -1.15 6.53 -41.43
CA TRP A 56 -2.10 7.38 -42.15
C TRP A 56 -1.35 8.56 -42.81
N PRO A 57 -1.65 8.94 -44.07
CA PRO A 57 -2.88 8.66 -44.84
C PRO A 57 -2.90 7.36 -45.65
N ASN A 58 -1.93 6.46 -45.51
CA ASN A 58 -2.03 5.14 -46.14
C ASN A 58 -2.96 4.22 -45.34
N GLU A 59 -4.23 4.11 -45.75
CA GLU A 59 -5.22 3.26 -45.06
C GLU A 59 -4.92 1.75 -45.17
N ASN A 60 -3.99 1.34 -46.03
CA ASN A 60 -3.51 -0.05 -46.09
C ASN A 60 -2.35 -0.33 -45.12
N ALA A 61 -1.93 0.65 -44.33
CA ALA A 61 -0.90 0.43 -43.31
C ALA A 61 -1.40 -0.57 -42.26
N GLU A 62 -0.55 -1.55 -41.92
CA GLU A 62 -0.88 -2.63 -40.98
C GLU A 62 -1.21 -2.07 -39.59
N ASP A 63 -0.36 -1.17 -39.09
CA ASP A 63 -0.55 -0.52 -37.78
C ASP A 63 -1.86 0.28 -37.73
N TYR A 64 -2.21 1.00 -38.80
CA TYR A 64 -3.48 1.74 -38.86
C TYR A 64 -4.68 0.79 -38.76
N ASN A 65 -4.65 -0.35 -39.44
CA ASN A 65 -5.76 -1.30 -39.41
C ASN A 65 -5.86 -2.08 -38.09
N TYR A 66 -4.74 -2.30 -37.41
CA TYR A 66 -4.70 -3.05 -36.16
C TYR A 66 -4.97 -2.17 -34.93
N PHE A 67 -4.34 -0.99 -34.83
CA PHE A 67 -4.35 -0.16 -33.62
C PHE A 67 -5.35 1.01 -33.62
N TYR A 68 -6.04 1.28 -34.75
CA TYR A 68 -7.04 2.34 -34.85
C TYR A 68 -8.47 1.79 -35.01
N PRO A 69 -9.44 2.20 -34.17
CA PRO A 69 -9.33 3.19 -33.08
C PRO A 69 -8.56 2.71 -31.83
N THR A 70 -7.92 3.65 -31.14
CA THR A 70 -7.19 3.39 -29.88
C THR A 70 -8.16 3.04 -28.74
N ASN A 71 -7.85 2.07 -27.88
CA ASN A 71 -8.77 1.71 -26.78
C ASN A 71 -8.91 2.82 -25.73
N THR A 72 -7.80 3.36 -25.23
CA THR A 72 -7.82 4.35 -24.14
C THR A 72 -6.82 5.47 -24.38
N LEU A 73 -7.30 6.72 -24.36
CA LEU A 73 -6.46 7.91 -24.27
C LEU A 73 -6.31 8.33 -22.80
N VAL A 74 -5.07 8.42 -22.30
CA VAL A 74 -4.77 8.90 -20.95
C VAL A 74 -4.20 10.32 -21.01
N THR A 75 -4.80 11.28 -20.33
CA THR A 75 -4.28 12.67 -20.34
C THR A 75 -4.79 13.53 -19.17
N GLY A 76 -4.14 14.67 -18.95
CA GLY A 76 -4.55 15.67 -17.96
C GLY A 76 -5.75 16.49 -18.44
N TYR A 77 -6.59 16.95 -17.51
CA TYR A 77 -7.77 17.74 -17.88
C TYR A 77 -7.44 19.09 -18.54
N ASP A 78 -6.21 19.60 -18.39
CA ASP A 78 -5.83 20.93 -18.84
C ASP A 78 -5.71 21.06 -20.37
N ILE A 79 -5.69 19.94 -21.09
CA ILE A 79 -5.63 19.91 -22.56
C ILE A 79 -6.84 19.23 -23.22
N ILE A 80 -7.97 19.09 -22.51
CA ILE A 80 -9.21 18.52 -23.08
C ILE A 80 -9.69 19.32 -24.31
N GLY A 81 -9.75 20.65 -24.20
CA GLY A 81 -10.22 21.51 -25.30
C GLY A 81 -9.20 21.63 -26.44
N PHE A 82 -7.91 21.67 -26.10
CA PHE A 82 -6.84 21.89 -27.08
C PHE A 82 -6.42 20.62 -27.82
N TRP A 83 -6.54 19.45 -27.19
CA TRP A 83 -6.03 18.20 -27.74
C TRP A 83 -7.12 17.15 -27.92
N VAL A 84 -7.77 16.71 -26.83
CA VAL A 84 -8.76 15.61 -26.88
C VAL A 84 -9.89 15.94 -27.85
N SER A 85 -10.49 17.13 -27.72
CA SER A 85 -11.58 17.59 -28.58
C SER A 85 -11.14 17.71 -30.04
N ARG A 86 -9.90 18.16 -30.29
CA ARG A 86 -9.37 18.29 -31.65
C ARG A 86 -9.07 16.94 -32.28
N MET A 87 -8.58 15.97 -31.51
CA MET A 87 -8.40 14.59 -31.98
C MET A 87 -9.74 13.97 -32.37
N ILE A 88 -10.80 14.18 -31.58
CA ILE A 88 -12.15 13.70 -31.91
C ILE A 88 -12.63 14.32 -33.22
N PHE A 89 -12.55 15.65 -33.33
CA PHE A 89 -12.93 16.36 -34.54
C PHE A 89 -12.16 15.85 -35.77
N SER A 90 -10.84 15.78 -35.69
CA SER A 90 -9.99 15.37 -36.80
C SER A 90 -10.19 13.89 -37.17
N GLY A 91 -10.31 13.01 -36.17
CA GLY A 91 -10.62 11.59 -36.41
C GLY A 91 -11.93 11.44 -37.17
N LEU A 92 -13.01 12.05 -36.69
CA LEU A 92 -14.31 12.00 -37.38
C LEU A 92 -14.25 12.62 -38.78
N ALA A 93 -13.56 13.76 -38.94
CA ALA A 93 -13.48 14.46 -40.23
C ALA A 93 -12.68 13.68 -41.29
N TYR A 94 -11.58 13.03 -40.90
CA TYR A 94 -10.65 12.41 -41.85
C TYR A 94 -10.79 10.89 -41.99
N THR A 95 -11.32 10.21 -40.97
CA THR A 95 -11.44 8.73 -40.98
C THR A 95 -12.89 8.26 -40.83
N GLY A 96 -13.81 9.15 -40.44
CA GLY A 96 -15.20 8.80 -40.13
C GLY A 96 -15.38 8.02 -38.82
N LYS A 97 -14.32 7.81 -38.04
CA LYS A 97 -14.32 7.05 -36.79
C LYS A 97 -13.92 7.93 -35.61
N ALA A 98 -14.50 7.66 -34.44
CA ALA A 98 -13.98 8.22 -33.20
C ALA A 98 -12.56 7.68 -32.99
N PRO A 99 -11.58 8.52 -32.58
CA PRO A 99 -10.18 8.11 -32.48
C PRO A 99 -9.87 7.17 -31.32
N PHE A 100 -10.72 7.18 -30.29
CA PHE A 100 -10.60 6.34 -29.12
C PHE A 100 -11.97 6.00 -28.52
N ASP A 101 -12.06 4.86 -27.85
CA ASP A 101 -13.28 4.41 -27.16
C ASP A 101 -13.40 5.02 -25.76
N THR A 102 -12.31 5.03 -24.98
CA THR A 102 -12.28 5.55 -23.61
C THR A 102 -11.28 6.71 -23.48
N VAL A 103 -11.63 7.72 -22.67
CA VAL A 103 -10.70 8.80 -22.26
C VAL A 103 -10.55 8.79 -20.74
N LEU A 104 -9.36 8.43 -20.26
CA LEU A 104 -9.00 8.49 -18.84
C LEU A 104 -8.37 9.84 -18.54
N ILE A 105 -9.12 10.70 -17.85
CA ILE A 105 -8.65 12.02 -17.43
C ILE A 105 -8.05 11.95 -16.04
N HIS A 106 -6.77 12.27 -15.89
CA HIS A 106 -6.11 12.44 -14.59
C HIS A 106 -6.00 13.93 -14.21
N GLY A 107 -5.79 14.19 -12.92
CA GLY A 107 -5.45 15.54 -12.45
C GLY A 107 -3.99 15.91 -12.70
N ILE A 108 -3.59 17.08 -12.22
CA ILE A 108 -2.23 17.61 -12.35
C ILE A 108 -1.47 17.39 -11.04
N VAL A 109 -0.20 17.00 -11.16
CA VAL A 109 0.70 16.96 -10.00
C VAL A 109 1.06 18.39 -9.59
N ARG A 110 0.82 18.70 -8.33
CA ARG A 110 1.09 20.00 -7.70
C ARG A 110 2.27 19.89 -6.75
N ASP A 111 2.88 21.02 -6.43
CA ASP A 111 3.88 21.06 -5.37
C ASP A 111 3.27 20.71 -4.00
N SER A 112 4.11 20.56 -2.97
CA SER A 112 3.69 20.21 -1.61
C SER A 112 2.69 21.19 -0.98
N GLN A 113 2.63 22.43 -1.50
CA GLN A 113 1.67 23.46 -1.08
C GLN A 113 0.39 23.48 -1.92
N GLY A 114 0.27 22.63 -2.95
CA GLY A 114 -0.89 22.55 -3.83
C GLY A 114 -0.87 23.58 -4.99
N ARG A 115 0.26 24.21 -5.27
CA ARG A 115 0.39 25.12 -6.42
C ARG A 115 0.76 24.33 -7.67
N LYS A 116 0.27 24.79 -8.83
CA LYS A 116 0.67 24.20 -10.12
C LYS A 116 2.18 24.39 -10.28
N MET A 117 2.89 23.32 -10.65
CA MET A 117 4.33 23.40 -10.90
C MET A 117 4.59 24.25 -12.15
N SER A 118 5.52 25.19 -12.07
CA SER A 118 5.89 26.06 -13.19
C SER A 118 7.32 26.59 -13.04
N LYS A 119 7.96 26.88 -14.18
CA LYS A 119 9.31 27.46 -14.20
C LYS A 119 9.38 28.82 -13.49
N SER A 120 8.34 29.64 -13.61
CA SER A 120 8.29 30.98 -12.99
C SER A 120 8.24 30.94 -11.46
N LEU A 121 7.61 29.91 -10.88
CA LEU A 121 7.56 29.71 -9.43
C LEU A 121 8.78 28.96 -8.89
N GLY A 122 9.64 28.40 -9.75
CA GLY A 122 10.80 27.61 -9.34
C GLY A 122 10.42 26.39 -8.49
N ASN A 123 9.17 25.93 -8.57
CA ASN A 123 8.61 24.83 -7.76
C ASN A 123 8.47 23.55 -8.58
N GLY A 124 9.14 23.46 -9.72
CA GLY A 124 9.21 22.23 -10.52
C GLY A 124 10.07 21.20 -9.80
N ILE A 125 9.60 19.96 -9.80
CA ILE A 125 10.32 18.81 -9.24
C ILE A 125 10.77 17.98 -10.43
N ASP A 126 12.09 17.81 -10.58
CA ASP A 126 12.64 16.98 -11.65
C ASP A 126 12.45 15.49 -11.27
N PRO A 127 11.69 14.70 -12.04
CA PRO A 127 11.52 13.28 -11.74
C PRO A 127 12.86 12.53 -11.73
N LEU A 128 13.87 12.96 -12.49
CA LEU A 128 15.18 12.28 -12.52
C LEU A 128 15.95 12.44 -11.21
N GLU A 129 15.88 13.60 -10.57
CA GLU A 129 16.50 13.82 -9.25
C GLU A 129 15.82 12.93 -8.18
N VAL A 130 14.48 12.81 -8.24
CA VAL A 130 13.73 11.94 -7.33
C VAL A 130 14.05 10.47 -7.58
N ILE A 131 14.19 10.05 -8.85
CA ILE A 131 14.58 8.69 -9.23
C ILE A 131 15.98 8.37 -8.72
N GLU A 132 16.94 9.29 -8.87
CA GLU A 132 18.30 9.09 -8.36
C GLU A 132 18.33 8.91 -6.84
N GLN A 133 17.48 9.65 -6.11
CA GLN A 133 17.45 9.62 -4.65
C GLN A 133 16.63 8.45 -4.06
N TYR A 134 15.51 8.07 -4.69
CA TYR A 134 14.54 7.14 -4.11
C TYR A 134 14.22 5.92 -5.00
N GLY A 135 14.61 5.95 -6.27
CA GLY A 135 14.31 4.90 -7.25
C GLY A 135 13.03 5.16 -8.05
N ALA A 136 13.00 4.64 -9.29
CA ALA A 136 11.88 4.82 -10.21
C ALA A 136 10.58 4.17 -9.72
N ASP A 137 10.66 2.98 -9.14
CA ASP A 137 9.47 2.30 -8.61
C ASP A 137 8.83 3.08 -7.45
N ALA A 138 9.63 3.71 -6.59
CA ALA A 138 9.13 4.53 -5.49
C ALA A 138 8.36 5.75 -6.01
N LEU A 139 8.89 6.43 -7.03
CA LEU A 139 8.21 7.56 -7.66
C LEU A 139 6.92 7.11 -8.37
N ARG A 140 6.94 6.00 -9.12
CA ARG A 140 5.76 5.45 -9.80
C ARG A 140 4.64 5.12 -8.81
N MET A 141 4.97 4.40 -7.73
CA MET A 141 4.02 4.07 -6.68
C MET A 141 3.43 5.31 -6.02
N MET A 142 4.26 6.31 -5.69
CA MET A 142 3.77 7.54 -5.07
C MET A 142 2.76 8.28 -5.98
N LEU A 143 3.02 8.31 -7.28
CA LEU A 143 2.14 8.96 -8.26
C LEU A 143 0.81 8.22 -8.46
N ILE A 144 0.78 6.92 -8.21
CA ILE A 144 -0.41 6.08 -8.41
C ILE A 144 -1.24 5.96 -7.13
N ILE A 145 -0.61 5.72 -5.98
CA ILE A 145 -1.31 5.51 -4.72
C ILE A 145 -1.97 6.80 -4.23
N GLY A 146 -3.24 6.69 -3.87
CA GLY A 146 -4.07 7.83 -3.49
C GLY A 146 -4.35 8.80 -4.64
N SER A 147 -4.06 8.41 -5.89
CA SER A 147 -4.58 9.09 -7.07
C SER A 147 -6.00 8.61 -7.36
N THR A 148 -6.88 9.56 -7.65
CA THR A 148 -8.23 9.29 -8.16
C THR A 148 -8.35 10.04 -9.48
N ALA A 149 -8.83 9.38 -10.52
CA ALA A 149 -9.01 10.01 -11.83
C ALA A 149 -9.77 11.34 -11.71
N GLY A 150 -9.29 12.36 -12.41
CA GLY A 150 -9.81 13.74 -12.36
C GLY A 150 -9.34 14.60 -11.17
N ASN A 151 -8.82 14.02 -10.09
CA ASN A 151 -8.34 14.79 -8.94
C ASN A 151 -6.85 15.14 -9.06
N ASP A 152 -6.53 16.38 -8.71
CA ASP A 152 -5.14 16.80 -8.55
C ASP A 152 -4.51 16.13 -7.34
N MET A 153 -3.22 15.85 -7.43
CA MET A 153 -2.43 15.32 -6.32
C MET A 153 -1.30 16.26 -5.95
N ARG A 154 -0.91 16.24 -4.68
CA ARG A 154 0.29 16.95 -4.21
C ARG A 154 1.45 15.98 -4.18
N TYR A 155 2.58 16.40 -4.72
CA TYR A 155 3.84 15.71 -4.50
C TYR A 155 4.19 15.72 -3.01
N SER A 156 4.70 14.60 -2.50
CA SER A 156 5.09 14.43 -1.10
C SER A 156 6.34 13.57 -1.00
N ASP A 157 7.44 14.16 -0.53
CA ASP A 157 8.69 13.44 -0.23
C ASP A 157 8.48 12.32 0.79
N GLU A 158 7.60 12.55 1.77
CA GLU A 158 7.24 11.55 2.79
C GLU A 158 6.60 10.32 2.16
N LYS A 159 5.69 10.50 1.19
CA LYS A 159 5.08 9.38 0.46
C LYS A 159 6.09 8.66 -0.44
N VAL A 160 6.95 9.38 -1.15
CA VAL A 160 8.02 8.75 -1.96
C VAL A 160 8.94 7.92 -1.07
N LEU A 161 9.32 8.44 0.10
CA LEU A 161 10.12 7.73 1.08
C LEU A 161 9.41 6.47 1.60
N ALA A 162 8.10 6.54 1.85
CA ALA A 162 7.29 5.38 2.24
C ALA A 162 7.31 4.29 1.14
N CYS A 163 7.08 4.66 -0.12
CA CYS A 163 7.14 3.72 -1.25
C CYS A 163 8.54 3.11 -1.44
N ARG A 164 9.62 3.87 -1.21
CA ARG A 164 10.99 3.33 -1.17
C ARG A 164 11.16 2.31 -0.04
N ASN A 165 10.62 2.59 1.14
CA ASN A 165 10.68 1.66 2.27
C ASN A 165 9.89 0.38 1.98
N PHE A 166 8.77 0.47 1.27
CA PHE A 166 8.04 -0.70 0.77
C PHE A 166 8.87 -1.54 -0.20
N ALA A 167 9.52 -0.92 -1.20
CA ALA A 167 10.48 -1.62 -2.06
C ALA A 167 11.55 -2.37 -1.24
N ASN A 168 12.13 -1.72 -0.24
CA ASN A 168 13.12 -2.36 0.64
C ASN A 168 12.50 -3.50 1.47
N LYS A 169 11.26 -3.37 1.95
CA LYS A 169 10.55 -4.45 2.66
C LYS A 169 10.35 -5.66 1.74
N LEU A 170 9.92 -5.45 0.49
CA LEU A 170 9.78 -6.49 -0.53
C LEU A 170 11.12 -7.19 -0.83
N TRP A 171 12.20 -6.42 -0.98
CA TRP A 171 13.56 -6.96 -1.16
C TRP A 171 14.01 -7.83 0.02
N ASN A 172 13.75 -7.39 1.25
CA ASN A 172 14.09 -8.19 2.44
C ASN A 172 13.24 -9.47 2.54
N ALA A 173 11.97 -9.39 2.16
CA ALA A 173 11.08 -10.55 2.11
C ALA A 173 11.57 -11.58 1.08
N SER A 174 11.94 -11.14 -0.13
CA SER A 174 12.47 -12.05 -1.15
C SER A 174 13.80 -12.68 -0.75
N ARG A 175 14.70 -11.92 -0.13
CA ARG A 175 15.95 -12.46 0.43
C ARG A 175 15.69 -13.50 1.51
N PHE A 176 14.71 -13.27 2.39
CA PHE A 176 14.30 -14.24 3.39
C PHE A 176 13.81 -15.54 2.74
N VAL A 177 12.97 -15.45 1.70
CA VAL A 177 12.52 -16.64 0.97
C VAL A 177 13.73 -17.38 0.38
N GLN A 178 14.54 -16.70 -0.42
CA GLN A 178 15.68 -17.30 -1.13
C GLN A 178 16.68 -17.97 -0.19
N MET A 179 17.02 -17.34 0.95
CA MET A 179 17.99 -17.94 1.90
C MET A 179 17.47 -19.19 2.62
N ASN A 180 16.16 -19.45 2.57
CA ASN A 180 15.54 -20.62 3.19
C ASN A 180 15.28 -21.75 2.19
N LEU A 181 15.61 -21.58 0.90
CA LEU A 181 15.42 -22.61 -0.12
C LEU A 181 16.64 -23.55 -0.15
N PRO A 182 16.43 -24.88 -0.21
CA PRO A 182 17.51 -25.82 -0.48
C PRO A 182 18.01 -25.69 -1.94
N GLU A 183 19.21 -26.20 -2.22
CA GLU A 183 19.81 -26.13 -3.57
C GLU A 183 18.99 -26.91 -4.62
N ASP A 184 18.30 -27.97 -4.21
CA ASP A 184 17.43 -28.83 -5.03
C ASP A 184 15.95 -28.45 -4.92
N PHE A 185 15.65 -27.19 -4.60
CA PHE A 185 14.27 -26.72 -4.49
C PHE A 185 13.53 -26.79 -5.83
N GLU A 186 12.41 -27.53 -5.83
CA GLU A 186 11.50 -27.63 -6.95
C GLU A 186 10.26 -26.73 -6.75
N PRO A 187 10.01 -25.75 -7.63
CA PRO A 187 8.87 -24.83 -7.52
C PRO A 187 7.55 -25.53 -7.81
N GLY A 188 6.48 -24.99 -7.23
CA GLY A 188 5.12 -25.51 -7.38
C GLY A 188 4.39 -25.60 -6.04
N LEU A 189 3.06 -25.61 -6.06
CA LEU A 189 2.28 -25.81 -4.84
C LEU A 189 2.41 -27.25 -4.33
N PRO A 190 2.46 -27.46 -3.01
CA PRO A 190 2.42 -28.81 -2.44
C PRO A 190 1.02 -29.42 -2.62
N GLU A 191 0.91 -30.73 -2.37
CA GLU A 191 -0.40 -31.40 -2.33
C GLU A 191 -1.29 -30.79 -1.24
N GLU A 192 -2.60 -30.73 -1.48
CA GLU A 192 -3.54 -30.01 -0.61
C GLU A 192 -3.59 -30.56 0.83
N ASN A 193 -3.36 -31.86 1.01
CA ASN A 193 -3.28 -32.51 2.33
C ASN A 193 -2.02 -32.14 3.12
N LEU A 194 -1.00 -31.57 2.48
CA LEU A 194 0.22 -31.06 3.12
C LEU A 194 0.10 -29.57 3.50
N LEU A 195 -0.96 -28.89 3.04
CA LEU A 195 -1.20 -27.49 3.36
C LEU A 195 -1.63 -27.33 4.81
N ASP A 196 -0.90 -26.47 5.50
CA ASP A 196 -1.28 -25.99 6.82
C ASP A 196 -2.45 -25.00 6.74
N MET A 197 -3.14 -24.77 7.86
CA MET A 197 -4.22 -23.78 7.92
C MET A 197 -3.73 -22.38 7.50
N SER A 198 -2.50 -22.01 7.85
CA SER A 198 -1.91 -20.74 7.41
C SER A 198 -1.60 -20.68 5.92
N ASP A 199 -1.32 -21.82 5.27
CA ASP A 199 -1.07 -21.89 3.83
C ASP A 199 -2.36 -21.69 3.04
N LYS A 200 -3.43 -22.39 3.44
CA LYS A 200 -4.75 -22.22 2.84
C LYS A 200 -5.27 -20.79 2.98
N TRP A 201 -4.99 -20.18 4.14
CA TRP A 201 -5.32 -18.78 4.37
C TRP A 201 -4.59 -17.84 3.42
N ILE A 202 -3.24 -17.89 3.34
CA ILE A 202 -2.50 -16.97 2.47
C ILE A 202 -2.82 -17.17 0.98
N LEU A 203 -3.08 -18.41 0.54
CA LEU A 203 -3.47 -18.70 -0.83
C LEU A 203 -4.87 -18.15 -1.14
N SER A 204 -5.78 -18.19 -0.16
CA SER A 204 -7.11 -17.56 -0.28
C SER A 204 -7.00 -16.04 -0.31
N GLU A 205 -6.15 -15.44 0.52
CA GLU A 205 -5.89 -13.99 0.50
C GLU A 205 -5.26 -13.54 -0.82
N LEU A 206 -4.34 -14.33 -1.38
CA LEU A 206 -3.76 -14.09 -2.70
C LEU A 206 -4.86 -14.10 -3.79
N ALA A 207 -5.78 -15.07 -3.74
CA ALA A 207 -6.89 -15.16 -4.67
C ALA A 207 -7.82 -13.94 -4.57
N LYS A 208 -8.14 -13.52 -3.34
CA LYS A 208 -8.95 -12.32 -3.08
C LYS A 208 -8.28 -11.06 -3.63
N VAL A 209 -7.00 -10.81 -3.29
CA VAL A 209 -6.30 -9.60 -3.75
C VAL A 209 -6.12 -9.58 -5.27
N ALA A 210 -5.88 -10.74 -5.90
CA ALA A 210 -5.80 -10.84 -7.35
C ALA A 210 -7.12 -10.44 -8.02
N ALA A 211 -8.24 -11.02 -7.56
CA ALA A 211 -9.58 -10.69 -8.09
C ALA A 211 -9.93 -9.21 -7.86
N GLU A 212 -9.63 -8.69 -6.68
CA GLU A 212 -9.90 -7.31 -6.32
C GLU A 212 -9.06 -6.30 -7.12
N ALA A 213 -7.75 -6.52 -7.21
CA ALA A 213 -6.86 -5.68 -8.01
C ALA A 213 -7.26 -5.69 -9.48
N THR A 214 -7.61 -6.86 -10.03
CA THR A 214 -8.15 -6.99 -11.40
C THR A 214 -9.40 -6.14 -11.59
N ALA A 215 -10.39 -6.29 -10.68
CA ALA A 215 -11.63 -5.53 -10.77
C ALA A 215 -11.43 -4.00 -10.63
N ASN A 216 -10.40 -3.55 -9.90
CA ASN A 216 -10.02 -2.15 -9.84
C ASN A 216 -9.32 -1.69 -11.13
N LEU A 217 -8.42 -2.50 -11.71
CA LEU A 217 -7.76 -2.20 -12.99
C LEU A 217 -8.76 -2.10 -14.16
N ASP A 218 -9.75 -3.00 -14.22
CA ASP A 218 -10.82 -2.98 -15.23
C ASP A 218 -11.65 -1.69 -15.19
N LYS A 219 -11.67 -1.01 -14.03
CA LYS A 219 -12.36 0.26 -13.80
C LYS A 219 -11.43 1.47 -13.86
N TYR A 220 -10.17 1.28 -14.24
CA TYR A 220 -9.12 2.31 -14.22
C TYR A 220 -8.84 2.90 -12.82
N GLU A 221 -9.17 2.17 -11.75
CA GLU A 221 -8.90 2.54 -10.35
C GLU A 221 -7.49 2.09 -9.93
N LEU A 222 -6.47 2.53 -10.69
CA LEU A 222 -5.08 2.08 -10.55
C LEU A 222 -4.52 2.28 -9.13
N GLY A 223 -4.86 3.39 -8.49
CA GLY A 223 -4.43 3.70 -7.11
C GLY A 223 -4.95 2.69 -6.09
N LEU A 224 -6.22 2.28 -6.20
CA LEU A 224 -6.81 1.28 -5.31
C LEU A 224 -6.24 -0.12 -5.57
N ALA A 225 -5.99 -0.46 -6.83
CA ALA A 225 -5.33 -1.73 -7.18
C ALA A 225 -3.92 -1.81 -6.57
N ALA A 226 -3.11 -0.76 -6.73
CA ALA A 226 -1.76 -0.69 -6.18
C ALA A 226 -1.76 -0.79 -4.64
N GLU A 227 -2.63 -0.06 -3.96
CA GLU A 227 -2.75 -0.04 -2.49
C GLU A 227 -3.14 -1.42 -1.94
N LYS A 228 -4.08 -2.13 -2.60
CA LYS A 228 -4.46 -3.49 -2.20
C LYS A 228 -3.31 -4.48 -2.31
N VAL A 229 -2.55 -4.42 -3.40
CA VAL A 229 -1.38 -5.30 -3.60
C VAL A 229 -0.27 -4.96 -2.61
N GLU A 230 0.00 -3.67 -2.36
CA GLU A 230 0.95 -3.22 -1.33
C GLU A 230 0.55 -3.75 0.06
N ASN A 231 -0.71 -3.54 0.47
CA ASN A 231 -1.21 -3.97 1.77
C ASN A 231 -1.17 -5.50 1.92
N PHE A 232 -1.51 -6.25 0.87
CA PHE A 232 -1.36 -7.70 0.87
C PHE A 232 0.10 -8.12 1.09
N ILE A 233 1.05 -7.54 0.34
CA ILE A 233 2.47 -7.89 0.48
C ILE A 233 2.97 -7.53 1.88
N TRP A 234 2.65 -6.32 2.36
CA TRP A 234 3.17 -5.83 3.64
C TRP A 234 2.51 -6.51 4.83
N GLU A 235 1.20 -6.33 4.97
CA GLU A 235 0.48 -6.70 6.19
C GLU A 235 0.14 -8.18 6.21
N VAL A 236 -0.19 -8.79 5.07
CA VAL A 236 -0.64 -10.19 5.01
C VAL A 236 0.54 -11.13 4.82
N TYR A 237 1.32 -10.93 3.75
CA TYR A 237 2.43 -11.82 3.41
C TYR A 237 3.63 -11.63 4.35
N CYS A 238 4.12 -10.40 4.53
CA CYS A 238 5.32 -10.19 5.35
C CYS A 238 5.07 -10.26 6.85
N ASP A 239 4.08 -9.52 7.37
CA ASP A 239 3.90 -9.38 8.81
C ASP A 239 3.23 -10.60 9.46
N TRP A 240 2.42 -11.36 8.71
CA TRP A 240 1.81 -12.60 9.18
C TRP A 240 2.46 -13.83 8.57
N TYR A 241 2.31 -14.07 7.26
CA TYR A 241 2.61 -15.38 6.68
C TYR A 241 4.09 -15.77 6.79
N ILE A 242 5.02 -14.87 6.45
CA ILE A 242 6.47 -15.09 6.64
C ILE A 242 6.80 -15.41 8.10
N GLU A 243 6.25 -14.64 9.05
CA GLU A 243 6.51 -14.85 10.47
C GLU A 243 5.95 -16.19 10.97
N ILE A 244 4.81 -16.64 10.41
CA ILE A 244 4.20 -17.94 10.71
C ILE A 244 5.11 -19.05 10.17
N CYS A 245 5.55 -18.96 8.92
CA CYS A 245 6.38 -19.98 8.29
C CYS A 245 7.70 -20.21 9.02
N LYS A 246 8.26 -19.22 9.73
CA LYS A 246 9.49 -19.39 10.53
C LYS A 246 9.40 -20.52 11.54
N THR A 247 8.22 -20.85 12.09
CA THR A 247 8.11 -21.97 13.05
C THR A 247 8.30 -23.32 12.36
N ARG A 248 7.74 -23.48 11.16
CA ARG A 248 7.86 -24.69 10.35
C ARG A 248 9.25 -24.81 9.71
N LEU A 249 9.79 -23.71 9.19
CA LEU A 249 11.13 -23.68 8.58
C LEU A 249 12.25 -24.03 9.57
N ASN A 250 12.10 -23.67 10.85
CA ASN A 250 13.04 -24.01 11.92
C ASN A 250 12.61 -25.25 12.73
N GLY A 251 11.56 -25.94 12.30
CA GLY A 251 11.02 -27.11 12.97
C GLY A 251 11.75 -28.40 12.57
N GLU A 252 11.36 -29.51 13.21
CA GLU A 252 11.92 -30.84 12.93
C GLU A 252 11.19 -31.57 11.79
N ASP A 253 9.98 -31.12 11.43
CA ASP A 253 9.19 -31.72 10.35
C ASP A 253 9.63 -31.17 8.97
N ALA A 254 10.44 -31.98 8.29
CA ALA A 254 10.96 -31.65 6.97
C ALA A 254 9.86 -31.48 5.91
N ALA A 255 8.77 -32.24 5.98
CA ALA A 255 7.67 -32.15 5.01
C ALA A 255 6.87 -30.86 5.21
N ALA A 256 6.59 -30.49 6.45
CA ALA A 256 5.96 -29.22 6.78
C ALA A 256 6.83 -28.01 6.38
N ALA A 257 8.15 -28.12 6.54
CA ALA A 257 9.09 -27.10 6.10
C ALA A 257 9.11 -26.96 4.57
N ASP A 258 9.11 -28.08 3.82
CA ASP A 258 9.06 -28.05 2.35
C ASP A 258 7.76 -27.44 1.82
N ALA A 259 6.61 -27.84 2.38
CA ALA A 259 5.31 -27.26 2.05
C ALA A 259 5.30 -25.74 2.26
N ALA A 260 5.84 -25.25 3.38
CA ALA A 260 5.95 -23.83 3.66
C ALA A 260 6.84 -23.08 2.65
N ARG A 261 7.99 -23.65 2.26
CA ARG A 261 8.89 -23.06 1.24
C ARG A 261 8.18 -22.92 -0.11
N LYS A 262 7.48 -23.98 -0.53
CA LYS A 262 6.72 -24.01 -1.78
C LYS A 262 5.65 -22.94 -1.83
N VAL A 263 4.87 -22.80 -0.77
CA VAL A 263 3.81 -21.78 -0.68
C VAL A 263 4.40 -20.37 -0.59
N LEU A 264 5.50 -20.15 0.16
CA LEU A 264 6.22 -18.87 0.18
C LEU A 264 6.66 -18.43 -1.22
N VAL A 265 7.29 -19.32 -1.99
CA VAL A 265 7.74 -19.01 -3.35
C VAL A 265 6.54 -18.75 -4.27
N TYR A 266 5.50 -19.59 -4.21
CA TYR A 266 4.30 -19.43 -5.03
C TYR A 266 3.59 -18.10 -4.78
N VAL A 267 3.40 -17.72 -3.50
CA VAL A 267 2.73 -16.46 -3.17
C VAL A 267 3.59 -15.27 -3.58
N LEU A 268 4.90 -15.33 -3.39
CA LEU A 268 5.81 -14.27 -3.83
C LEU A 268 5.80 -14.10 -5.35
N ASP A 269 5.86 -15.18 -6.14
CA ASP A 269 5.75 -15.16 -7.62
C ASP A 269 4.51 -14.37 -8.07
N LYS A 270 3.35 -14.74 -7.54
CA LYS A 270 2.08 -14.10 -7.93
C LYS A 270 1.97 -12.67 -7.43
N ALA A 271 2.45 -12.38 -6.21
CA ALA A 271 2.45 -11.03 -5.67
C ALA A 271 3.34 -10.08 -6.50
N LEU A 272 4.49 -10.55 -6.97
CA LEU A 272 5.36 -9.77 -7.86
C LEU A 272 4.66 -9.47 -9.19
N LYS A 273 3.95 -10.44 -9.78
CA LYS A 273 3.18 -10.26 -11.01
C LYS A 273 2.07 -9.23 -10.85
N LEU A 274 1.34 -9.26 -9.72
CA LEU A 274 0.33 -8.25 -9.40
C LEU A 274 0.93 -6.85 -9.20
N LEU A 275 2.14 -6.77 -8.63
CA LEU A 275 2.80 -5.49 -8.34
C LEU A 275 3.53 -4.90 -9.56
N HIS A 276 3.89 -5.73 -10.55
CA HIS A 276 4.75 -5.35 -11.67
C HIS A 276 4.29 -4.12 -12.48
N PRO A 277 2.99 -3.92 -12.78
CA PRO A 277 2.54 -2.71 -13.47
C PRO A 277 2.92 -1.41 -12.74
N PHE A 278 3.06 -1.47 -11.42
CA PHE A 278 3.32 -0.33 -10.55
C PHE A 278 4.83 -0.18 -10.23
N MET A 279 5.52 -1.29 -9.91
CA MET A 279 6.95 -1.31 -9.56
C MET A 279 7.76 -2.26 -10.45
N PRO A 280 7.93 -1.95 -11.76
CA PRO A 280 8.48 -2.90 -12.71
C PRO A 280 9.94 -3.31 -12.47
N PHE A 281 10.79 -2.42 -11.95
CA PHE A 281 12.22 -2.71 -11.89
C PHE A 281 12.56 -3.69 -10.76
N ILE A 282 12.09 -3.42 -9.54
CA ILE A 282 12.33 -4.30 -8.40
C ILE A 282 11.60 -5.64 -8.54
N THR A 283 10.41 -5.65 -9.15
CA THR A 283 9.67 -6.89 -9.34
C THR A 283 10.32 -7.78 -10.39
N GLU A 284 10.84 -7.22 -11.48
CA GLU A 284 11.63 -7.97 -12.48
C GLU A 284 12.88 -8.59 -11.85
N GLU A 285 13.68 -7.79 -11.15
CA GLU A 285 14.92 -8.25 -10.50
C GLU A 285 14.66 -9.37 -9.49
N ILE A 286 13.64 -9.22 -8.64
CA ILE A 286 13.30 -10.25 -7.66
C ILE A 286 12.77 -11.50 -8.36
N TYR A 287 11.90 -11.33 -9.35
CA TYR A 287 11.27 -12.44 -10.07
C TYR A 287 12.32 -13.31 -10.76
N GLN A 288 13.27 -12.72 -11.49
CA GLN A 288 14.36 -13.44 -12.17
C GLN A 288 15.28 -14.22 -11.22
N ALA A 289 15.31 -13.84 -9.94
CA ALA A 289 16.07 -14.53 -8.91
C ALA A 289 15.30 -15.68 -8.23
N LEU A 290 14.01 -15.86 -8.52
CA LEU A 290 13.20 -16.95 -7.95
C LEU A 290 13.37 -18.26 -8.74
N PRO A 291 13.43 -19.41 -8.07
CA PRO A 291 13.43 -20.70 -8.79
C PRO A 291 12.16 -20.88 -9.62
N GLY A 292 12.34 -21.35 -10.86
CA GLY A 292 11.24 -21.58 -11.81
C GLY A 292 10.71 -20.33 -12.52
N SER A 293 11.35 -19.17 -12.35
CA SER A 293 10.99 -17.96 -13.09
C SER A 293 11.29 -18.09 -14.58
N ALA A 294 10.49 -17.42 -15.40
CA ALA A 294 10.81 -17.18 -16.80
C ALA A 294 11.94 -16.15 -16.94
N GLU A 295 12.34 -15.86 -18.19
CA GLU A 295 13.35 -14.84 -18.50
C GLU A 295 12.92 -13.44 -18.06
N THR A 296 11.63 -13.12 -18.14
CA THR A 296 11.10 -11.79 -17.77
C THR A 296 9.69 -11.93 -17.25
N ILE A 297 9.34 -11.15 -16.22
CA ILE A 297 7.98 -11.11 -15.67
C ILE A 297 7.00 -10.42 -16.62
N MET A 298 7.49 -9.59 -17.55
CA MET A 298 6.66 -8.81 -18.48
C MET A 298 5.80 -9.67 -19.40
N ASN A 299 6.24 -10.90 -19.69
CA ASN A 299 5.54 -11.83 -20.58
C ASN A 299 4.69 -12.85 -19.81
N GLU A 300 4.67 -12.77 -18.49
CA GLU A 300 3.93 -13.71 -17.66
C GLU A 300 2.44 -13.40 -17.62
N LYS A 301 1.64 -14.43 -17.36
CA LYS A 301 0.19 -14.27 -17.23
C LYS A 301 -0.19 -13.52 -15.97
N TRP A 302 -1.23 -12.70 -16.09
CA TRP A 302 -1.83 -12.01 -14.97
C TRP A 302 -2.41 -13.02 -13.95
N PRO A 303 -2.16 -12.86 -12.63
CA PRO A 303 -2.73 -13.74 -11.63
C PRO A 303 -4.25 -13.58 -11.53
N GLY A 304 -4.98 -14.71 -11.52
CA GLY A 304 -6.45 -14.73 -11.38
C GLY A 304 -7.20 -15.43 -12.52
N ASP A 305 -6.54 -15.66 -13.67
CA ASP A 305 -7.13 -16.40 -14.81
C ASP A 305 -7.24 -17.91 -14.57
N GLU A 306 -6.48 -18.42 -13.61
CA GLU A 306 -6.52 -19.81 -13.14
C GLU A 306 -7.44 -19.86 -11.92
N ASN A 307 -8.34 -20.84 -11.82
CA ASN A 307 -9.26 -21.01 -10.68
C ASN A 307 -8.51 -21.12 -9.35
N MET A 308 -8.09 -19.98 -8.78
CA MET A 308 -7.43 -19.89 -7.50
C MET A 308 -8.44 -20.33 -6.44
N LYS A 309 -8.08 -21.37 -5.70
CA LYS A 309 -8.97 -21.96 -4.70
C LYS A 309 -9.03 -21.07 -3.46
N VAL A 310 -10.24 -20.90 -2.93
CA VAL A 310 -10.50 -20.23 -1.65
C VAL A 310 -11.02 -21.27 -0.66
N TRP A 311 -10.37 -21.36 0.50
CA TRP A 311 -10.76 -22.26 1.59
C TRP A 311 -11.52 -21.48 2.67
N ALA A 312 -12.78 -21.15 2.40
CA ALA A 312 -13.55 -20.23 3.23
C ALA A 312 -13.64 -20.65 4.71
N GLU A 313 -13.86 -21.94 4.99
CA GLU A 313 -13.95 -22.46 6.37
C GLU A 313 -12.59 -22.42 7.10
N ASP A 314 -11.52 -22.88 6.46
CA ASP A 314 -10.17 -22.82 7.03
C ASP A 314 -9.73 -21.35 7.29
N CYS A 315 -10.08 -20.43 6.39
CA CYS A 315 -9.80 -19.00 6.56
C CYS A 315 -10.55 -18.42 7.76
N ALA A 316 -11.85 -18.71 7.89
CA ALA A 316 -12.65 -18.21 8.99
C ALA A 316 -12.11 -18.70 10.35
N ASP A 317 -11.66 -19.96 10.43
CA ASP A 317 -11.05 -20.48 11.66
C ASP A 317 -9.68 -19.86 11.93
N PHE A 318 -8.86 -19.62 10.90
CA PHE A 318 -7.58 -18.95 11.05
C PHE A 318 -7.72 -17.48 11.47
N GLU A 319 -8.69 -16.77 10.89
CA GLU A 319 -8.97 -15.36 11.19
C GLU A 319 -9.39 -15.16 12.65
N LYS A 320 -10.24 -16.05 13.22
CA LYS A 320 -10.59 -16.05 14.66
C LYS A 320 -9.34 -16.14 15.54
N LEU A 321 -8.39 -16.99 15.15
CA LEU A 321 -7.13 -17.17 15.86
C LEU A 321 -6.25 -15.91 15.77
N MET A 322 -6.14 -15.34 14.57
CA MET A 322 -5.37 -14.11 14.33
C MET A 322 -5.92 -12.94 15.15
N ASP A 323 -7.24 -12.77 15.19
CA ASP A 323 -7.89 -11.70 15.95
C ASP A 323 -7.68 -11.86 17.45
N TYR A 324 -7.74 -13.10 17.95
CA TYR A 324 -7.39 -13.38 19.34
C TYR A 324 -5.91 -13.07 19.64
N ILE A 325 -4.97 -13.45 18.76
CA ILE A 325 -3.55 -13.12 18.90
C ILE A 325 -3.33 -11.60 18.92
N LYS A 326 -4.00 -10.84 18.04
CA LYS A 326 -3.95 -9.37 18.02
C LYS A 326 -4.46 -8.80 19.34
N ALA A 327 -5.58 -9.30 19.85
CA ALA A 327 -6.16 -8.85 21.12
C ALA A 327 -5.21 -9.13 22.31
N VAL A 328 -4.57 -10.30 22.37
CA VAL A 328 -3.57 -10.62 23.41
C VAL A 328 -2.36 -9.69 23.29
N ARG A 329 -1.87 -9.41 22.08
CA ARG A 329 -0.74 -8.49 21.86
C ARG A 329 -1.07 -7.06 22.27
N ALA A 330 -2.27 -6.57 21.93
CA ALA A 330 -2.74 -5.24 22.30
C ALA A 330 -2.81 -5.11 23.84
N MET A 331 -3.40 -6.09 24.51
CA MET A 331 -3.45 -6.14 25.97
C MET A 331 -2.04 -6.14 26.58
N ARG A 332 -1.13 -7.00 26.08
CA ARG A 332 0.26 -7.07 26.57
C ARG A 332 0.98 -5.73 26.40
N ALA A 333 0.75 -5.03 25.29
CA ALA A 333 1.33 -3.71 25.05
C ALA A 333 0.75 -2.65 26.01
N GLU A 334 -0.57 -2.62 26.21
CA GLU A 334 -1.24 -1.71 27.15
C GLU A 334 -0.72 -1.88 28.59
N MET A 335 -0.52 -3.14 29.00
CA MET A 335 0.04 -3.49 30.31
C MET A 335 1.57 -3.37 30.39
N ASN A 336 2.23 -2.91 29.33
CA ASN A 336 3.70 -2.82 29.23
C ASN A 336 4.42 -4.15 29.58
N VAL A 337 3.81 -5.27 29.21
CA VAL A 337 4.38 -6.61 29.39
C VAL A 337 5.59 -6.74 28.51
N HIS A 338 6.67 -7.26 29.07
CA HIS A 338 7.90 -7.48 28.31
C HIS A 338 7.62 -8.42 27.11
N PRO A 339 8.02 -8.08 25.87
CA PRO A 339 7.61 -8.82 24.68
C PRO A 339 7.87 -10.33 24.73
N ALA A 340 9.02 -10.73 25.32
CA ALA A 340 9.42 -12.14 25.44
C ALA A 340 8.83 -12.90 26.65
N LYS A 341 8.02 -12.25 27.50
CA LYS A 341 7.47 -12.88 28.71
C LYS A 341 6.40 -13.90 28.33
N LYS A 342 6.63 -15.17 28.63
CA LYS A 342 5.65 -16.21 28.33
C LYS A 342 4.58 -16.32 29.41
N THR A 343 3.36 -16.66 29.02
CA THR A 343 2.20 -16.79 29.92
C THR A 343 1.33 -17.97 29.54
N SER A 344 0.74 -18.63 30.52
CA SER A 344 -0.36 -19.57 30.33
C SER A 344 -1.66 -18.82 30.00
N MET A 345 -2.59 -19.49 29.32
CA MET A 345 -3.90 -18.92 29.03
C MET A 345 -4.98 -19.98 28.94
N VAL A 346 -6.18 -19.63 29.41
CA VAL A 346 -7.40 -20.39 29.19
C VAL A 346 -8.27 -19.64 28.20
N ILE A 347 -8.73 -20.31 27.15
CA ILE A 347 -9.55 -19.75 26.08
C ILE A 347 -10.94 -20.37 26.16
N GLU A 348 -11.92 -19.57 26.54
CA GLU A 348 -13.34 -19.88 26.39
C GLU A 348 -13.79 -19.54 24.97
N THR A 349 -14.32 -20.52 24.23
CA THR A 349 -14.79 -20.31 22.85
C THR A 349 -15.88 -21.32 22.45
N ALA A 350 -16.75 -20.90 21.53
CA ALA A 350 -17.70 -21.79 20.85
C ALA A 350 -17.07 -22.55 19.66
N SER A 351 -15.84 -22.21 19.25
CA SER A 351 -15.12 -22.82 18.13
C SER A 351 -13.81 -23.50 18.58
N PRO A 352 -13.84 -24.54 19.44
CA PRO A 352 -12.64 -25.10 20.06
C PRO A 352 -11.62 -25.63 19.03
N ALA A 353 -12.10 -26.23 17.94
CA ALA A 353 -11.24 -26.80 16.90
C ALA A 353 -10.27 -25.78 16.26
N ALA A 354 -10.68 -24.52 16.10
CA ALA A 354 -9.85 -23.46 15.53
C ALA A 354 -8.65 -23.14 16.45
N PHE A 355 -8.88 -23.08 17.77
CA PHE A 355 -7.87 -22.74 18.77
C PHE A 355 -6.99 -23.94 19.14
N GLU A 356 -7.55 -25.15 19.15
CA GLU A 356 -6.80 -26.39 19.41
C GLU A 356 -5.79 -26.67 18.29
N LYS A 357 -6.20 -26.57 17.02
CA LYS A 357 -5.29 -26.63 15.87
C LYS A 357 -4.31 -25.46 15.85
N GLY A 358 -4.70 -24.33 16.45
CA GLY A 358 -3.95 -23.09 16.47
C GLY A 358 -2.86 -22.97 17.56
N GLY A 359 -2.66 -23.98 18.40
CA GLY A 359 -1.79 -23.91 19.58
C GLY A 359 -0.37 -23.44 19.29
N ALA A 360 0.23 -23.89 18.18
CA ALA A 360 1.58 -23.49 17.78
C ALA A 360 1.69 -21.98 17.48
N TYR A 361 0.66 -21.38 16.87
CA TYR A 361 0.65 -19.95 16.57
C TYR A 361 0.43 -19.12 17.84
N LEU A 362 -0.40 -19.59 18.79
CA LEU A 362 -0.57 -18.95 20.09
C LEU A 362 0.75 -18.94 20.89
N ALA A 363 1.47 -20.08 20.90
CA ALA A 363 2.77 -20.16 21.54
C ALA A 363 3.78 -19.19 20.93
N ARG A 364 3.79 -19.05 19.60
CA ARG A 364 4.73 -18.17 18.89
C ARG A 364 4.38 -16.68 19.01
N PHE A 365 3.13 -16.31 18.77
CA PHE A 365 2.73 -14.92 18.58
C PHE A 365 2.11 -14.27 19.80
N ALA A 366 1.46 -15.07 20.64
CA ALA A 366 0.92 -14.63 21.92
C ALA A 366 1.87 -14.97 23.09
N PHE A 367 3.00 -15.65 22.82
CA PHE A 367 3.96 -16.12 23.83
C PHE A 367 3.31 -17.06 24.85
N ALA A 368 2.36 -17.88 24.41
CA ALA A 368 1.68 -18.84 25.26
C ALA A 368 2.65 -19.97 25.68
N THR A 369 2.66 -20.36 26.97
CA THR A 369 3.30 -21.63 27.40
C THR A 369 2.32 -22.79 27.34
N ASP A 370 1.14 -22.59 27.92
CA ASP A 370 0.09 -23.59 28.06
C ASP A 370 -1.23 -22.96 27.63
N VAL A 371 -1.88 -23.57 26.63
CA VAL A 371 -3.18 -23.13 26.13
C VAL A 371 -4.20 -24.19 26.50
N THR A 372 -5.15 -23.82 27.34
CA THR A 372 -6.32 -24.66 27.64
C THR A 372 -7.53 -24.10 26.93
N VAL A 373 -8.19 -24.90 26.09
CA VAL A 373 -9.42 -24.50 25.40
C VAL A 373 -10.62 -25.10 26.12
N THR A 374 -11.67 -24.30 26.37
CA THR A 374 -12.89 -24.73 27.05
C THR A 374 -14.12 -24.12 26.39
N ALA A 375 -15.27 -24.80 26.50
CA ALA A 375 -16.55 -24.24 26.10
C ALA A 375 -17.05 -23.17 27.09
N LYS A 376 -16.64 -23.26 28.35
CA LYS A 376 -17.00 -22.33 29.42
C LYS A 376 -15.92 -22.28 30.50
N TYR A 377 -15.51 -21.09 30.88
CA TYR A 377 -14.61 -20.90 32.01
C TYR A 377 -15.39 -20.95 33.33
N GLU A 378 -15.03 -21.90 34.20
CA GLU A 378 -15.64 -22.08 35.52
C GLU A 378 -14.71 -21.66 36.66
N GLY A 379 -13.50 -21.18 36.34
CA GLY A 379 -12.53 -20.69 37.32
C GLY A 379 -12.86 -19.30 37.87
N SER A 380 -12.14 -18.89 38.91
CA SER A 380 -12.21 -17.51 39.40
C SER A 380 -11.51 -16.57 38.43
N THR A 381 -12.13 -15.42 38.15
CA THR A 381 -11.51 -14.32 37.40
C THR A 381 -10.62 -13.42 38.26
N ASP A 382 -10.58 -13.67 39.58
CA ASP A 382 -9.73 -12.90 40.48
C ASP A 382 -8.25 -13.12 40.15
N GLY A 383 -7.52 -12.02 39.91
CA GLY A 383 -6.12 -12.07 39.50
C GLY A 383 -5.89 -12.49 38.04
N MET A 384 -6.93 -12.53 37.21
CA MET A 384 -6.84 -12.78 35.77
C MET A 384 -6.98 -11.50 34.96
N VAL A 385 -6.24 -11.42 33.86
CA VAL A 385 -6.45 -10.45 32.80
C VAL A 385 -7.31 -11.09 31.72
N ASN A 386 -8.39 -10.39 31.38
CA ASN A 386 -9.34 -10.86 30.39
C ASN A 386 -9.03 -10.26 29.02
N VAL A 387 -9.03 -11.08 27.99
CA VAL A 387 -8.95 -10.67 26.59
C VAL A 387 -10.22 -11.14 25.91
N ALA A 388 -10.94 -10.27 25.21
CA ALA A 388 -12.20 -10.63 24.58
C ALA A 388 -12.19 -10.28 23.09
N THR A 389 -12.62 -11.23 22.27
CA THR A 389 -12.97 -11.07 20.85
C THR A 389 -14.41 -11.55 20.64
N PRO A 390 -15.02 -11.34 19.47
CA PRO A 390 -16.35 -11.89 19.17
C PRO A 390 -16.42 -13.42 19.33
N ASP A 391 -15.32 -14.14 19.05
CA ASP A 391 -15.28 -15.60 19.01
C ASP A 391 -14.61 -16.27 20.21
N ALA A 392 -13.93 -15.51 21.08
CA ALA A 392 -13.21 -16.07 22.22
C ALA A 392 -13.06 -15.11 23.40
N LYS A 393 -12.98 -15.66 24.61
CA LYS A 393 -12.53 -14.98 25.82
C LYS A 393 -11.32 -15.68 26.40
N GLY A 394 -10.22 -14.95 26.52
CA GLY A 394 -8.97 -15.37 27.12
C GLY A 394 -8.87 -14.95 28.58
N PHE A 395 -8.36 -15.84 29.41
CA PHE A 395 -8.05 -15.63 30.82
C PHE A 395 -6.56 -15.89 31.02
N ILE A 396 -5.80 -14.84 31.33
CA ILE A 396 -4.34 -14.90 31.50
C ILE A 396 -3.99 -14.50 32.93
N PRO A 397 -3.24 -15.32 33.70
CA PRO A 397 -2.86 -14.96 35.06
C PRO A 397 -2.05 -13.66 35.10
N MET A 398 -2.53 -12.66 35.85
CA MET A 398 -1.90 -11.34 35.94
C MET A 398 -0.46 -11.43 36.43
N MET A 399 -0.20 -12.33 37.40
CA MET A 399 1.13 -12.55 37.97
C MET A 399 2.14 -13.13 36.98
N GLU A 400 1.69 -13.73 35.88
CA GLU A 400 2.57 -14.18 34.81
C GLU A 400 2.89 -13.07 33.79
N LEU A 401 2.05 -12.05 33.69
CA LEU A 401 2.24 -10.92 32.77
C LEU A 401 3.27 -9.92 33.30
N ILE A 402 3.39 -9.79 34.62
CA ILE A 402 4.23 -8.78 35.27
C ILE A 402 5.45 -9.39 35.95
N ASP A 403 6.57 -8.67 35.91
CA ASP A 403 7.70 -8.92 36.79
C ASP A 403 7.42 -8.18 38.10
N ARG A 404 6.85 -8.89 39.08
CA ARG A 404 6.34 -8.31 40.34
C ARG A 404 7.36 -7.40 41.00
N ASP A 405 8.61 -7.81 41.09
CA ASP A 405 9.66 -7.03 41.77
C ASP A 405 9.99 -5.74 41.01
N LYS A 406 10.07 -5.82 39.68
CA LYS A 406 10.27 -4.61 38.85
C LYS A 406 9.06 -3.70 38.86
N GLU A 407 7.86 -4.25 38.83
CA GLU A 407 6.63 -3.47 38.82
C GLU A 407 6.38 -2.80 40.17
N LEU A 408 6.63 -3.50 41.28
CA LEU A 408 6.70 -2.90 42.61
C LEU A 408 7.76 -1.81 42.67
N ALA A 409 8.96 -2.03 42.11
CA ALA A 409 10.01 -1.00 42.09
C ALA A 409 9.58 0.24 41.27
N ARG A 410 8.93 0.04 40.12
CA ARG A 410 8.38 1.12 39.27
C ARG A 410 7.30 1.90 40.00
N LEU A 411 6.31 1.22 40.54
CA LEU A 411 5.20 1.84 41.28
C LEU A 411 5.68 2.54 42.55
N ASN A 412 6.63 1.97 43.30
CA ASN A 412 7.23 2.65 44.46
C ASN A 412 7.99 3.92 44.06
N LYS A 413 8.68 3.91 42.92
CA LYS A 413 9.36 5.10 42.37
C LYS A 413 8.36 6.17 41.93
N GLU A 414 7.28 5.78 41.26
CA GLU A 414 6.19 6.69 40.90
C GLU A 414 5.47 7.24 42.13
N LEU A 415 5.23 6.40 43.13
CA LEU A 415 4.64 6.80 44.40
C LEU A 415 5.52 7.85 45.09
N THR A 416 6.83 7.61 45.17
CA THR A 416 7.79 8.56 45.75
C THR A 416 7.73 9.91 45.03
N LYS A 417 7.57 9.92 43.70
CA LYS A 417 7.44 11.15 42.92
C LYS A 417 6.10 11.86 43.20
N ALA A 418 5.00 11.12 43.21
CA ALA A 418 3.67 11.65 43.51
C ALA A 418 3.60 12.20 44.94
N GLU A 419 4.22 11.53 45.92
CA GLU A 419 4.29 12.00 47.31
C GLU A 419 5.16 13.26 47.44
N LYS A 420 6.24 13.41 46.65
CA LYS A 420 7.01 14.67 46.58
C LYS A 420 6.19 15.82 46.00
N GLU A 421 5.46 15.59 44.91
CA GLU A 421 4.57 16.59 44.29
C GLU A 421 3.45 17.01 45.27
N LEU A 422 2.84 16.03 45.94
CA LEU A 422 1.84 16.24 46.99
C LEU A 422 2.41 17.08 48.13
N GLY A 423 3.60 16.75 48.63
CA GLY A 423 4.28 17.52 49.68
C GLY A 423 4.61 18.95 49.25
N MET A 424 5.04 19.15 48.01
CA MET A 424 5.32 20.47 47.46
C MET A 424 4.06 21.35 47.42
N PHE A 425 2.97 20.87 46.84
CA PHE A 425 1.73 21.63 46.75
C PHE A 425 1.08 21.85 48.13
N THR A 426 1.18 20.86 49.02
CA THR A 426 0.72 20.99 50.41
C THR A 426 1.48 22.10 51.14
N ASN A 427 2.82 22.12 51.05
CA ASN A 427 3.64 23.15 51.68
C ASN A 427 3.39 24.55 51.09
N GLN A 428 3.14 24.62 49.79
CA GLN A 428 2.83 25.86 49.10
C GLN A 428 1.48 26.43 49.55
N LEU A 429 0.46 25.59 49.71
CA LEU A 429 -0.86 25.98 50.22
C LEU A 429 -0.89 26.22 51.73
N ASN A 430 0.01 25.60 52.51
CA ASN A 430 0.17 25.86 53.94
C ASN A 430 0.94 27.16 54.24
N ASN A 431 1.55 27.80 53.23
CA ASN A 431 2.23 29.08 53.40
C ASN A 431 1.21 30.24 53.35
N PRO A 432 0.93 30.93 54.47
CA PRO A 432 -0.09 31.98 54.51
C PRO A 432 0.20 33.12 53.53
N LYS A 433 1.49 33.44 53.33
CA LYS A 433 1.92 34.49 52.39
C LYS A 433 1.60 34.14 50.93
N PHE A 434 1.58 32.86 50.57
CA PHE A 434 1.22 32.43 49.23
C PHE A 434 -0.30 32.50 49.03
N VAL A 435 -1.07 31.98 49.97
CA VAL A 435 -2.54 31.97 49.90
C VAL A 435 -3.11 33.41 49.90
N GLU A 436 -2.49 34.33 50.63
CA GLU A 436 -2.98 35.71 50.76
C GLU A 436 -2.49 36.66 49.65
N LYS A 437 -1.30 36.41 49.06
CA LYS A 437 -0.69 37.34 48.10
C LYS A 437 -0.63 36.85 46.66
N ALA A 438 -0.82 35.54 46.41
CA ALA A 438 -0.83 35.03 45.05
C ALA A 438 -2.17 35.33 44.35
N PRO A 439 -2.20 35.46 43.02
CA PRO A 439 -3.44 35.60 42.27
C PRO A 439 -4.40 34.43 42.54
N ALA A 440 -5.69 34.70 42.72
CA ALA A 440 -6.70 33.68 43.04
C ALA A 440 -6.68 32.49 42.06
N LYS A 441 -6.47 32.75 40.77
CA LYS A 441 -6.33 31.72 39.73
C LYS A 441 -5.18 30.74 40.01
N LEU A 442 -4.04 31.25 40.48
CA LEU A 442 -2.86 30.43 40.79
C LEU A 442 -3.05 29.58 42.06
N VAL A 443 -3.77 30.11 43.05
CA VAL A 443 -4.14 29.36 44.27
C VAL A 443 -5.09 28.21 43.92
N GLU A 444 -6.12 28.47 43.12
CA GLU A 444 -7.06 27.44 42.66
C GLU A 444 -6.40 26.39 41.77
N GLU A 445 -5.52 26.78 40.84
CA GLU A 445 -4.72 25.83 40.05
C GLU A 445 -3.83 24.94 40.94
N THR A 446 -3.27 25.49 42.02
CA THR A 446 -2.44 24.74 42.96
C THR A 446 -3.28 23.77 43.81
N ARG A 447 -4.50 24.14 44.19
CA ARG A 447 -5.46 23.24 44.85
C ARG A 447 -5.88 22.09 43.94
N ALA A 448 -6.18 22.37 42.67
CA ALA A 448 -6.51 21.33 41.69
C ALA A 448 -5.34 20.36 41.46
N LYS A 449 -4.09 20.88 41.39
CA LYS A 449 -2.89 20.04 41.31
C LYS A 449 -2.66 19.18 42.55
N LEU A 450 -2.95 19.69 43.75
CA LEU A 450 -2.88 18.91 44.98
C LEU A 450 -3.89 17.75 44.97
N ALA A 451 -5.15 18.01 44.60
CA ALA A 451 -6.19 16.99 44.51
C ALA A 451 -5.82 15.90 43.48
N ALA A 452 -5.35 16.29 42.29
CA ALA A 452 -4.90 15.34 41.27
C ALA A 452 -3.70 14.50 41.75
N ALA A 453 -2.76 15.09 42.49
CA ALA A 453 -1.62 14.38 43.07
C ALA A 453 -2.05 13.40 44.18
N GLN A 454 -3.05 13.76 44.99
CA GLN A 454 -3.66 12.90 46.01
C GLN A 454 -4.34 11.68 45.37
N ASP A 455 -5.21 11.89 44.37
CA ASP A 455 -5.89 10.81 43.65
C ASP A 455 -4.88 9.87 42.98
N LYS A 456 -3.83 10.44 42.37
CA LYS A 456 -2.77 9.65 41.74
C LYS A 456 -2.02 8.80 42.77
N ALA A 457 -1.64 9.36 43.91
CA ALA A 457 -0.95 8.61 44.97
C ALA A 457 -1.83 7.51 45.56
N ALA A 458 -3.13 7.77 45.76
CA ALA A 458 -4.09 6.77 46.23
C ALA A 458 -4.21 5.58 45.27
N LYS A 459 -4.40 5.85 43.97
CA LYS A 459 -4.46 4.80 42.93
C LYS A 459 -3.18 3.97 42.87
N ILE A 460 -2.00 4.60 42.97
CA ILE A 460 -0.73 3.86 42.99
C ILE A 460 -0.63 2.97 44.24
N LYS A 461 -1.09 3.42 45.42
CA LYS A 461 -1.11 2.61 46.64
C LYS A 461 -2.06 1.42 46.52
N GLU A 462 -3.23 1.60 45.92
CA GLU A 462 -4.16 0.50 45.62
C GLU A 462 -3.53 -0.50 44.63
N SER A 463 -2.87 -0.04 43.57
CA SER A 463 -2.15 -0.93 42.64
C SER A 463 -1.01 -1.69 43.32
N ILE A 464 -0.26 -1.06 44.23
CA ILE A 464 0.79 -1.76 45.01
C ILE A 464 0.16 -2.81 45.93
N ALA A 465 -0.97 -2.52 46.57
CA ALA A 465 -1.68 -3.48 47.43
C ALA A 465 -2.25 -4.66 46.64
N ALA A 466 -2.73 -4.43 45.41
CA ALA A 466 -3.23 -5.48 44.52
C ALA A 466 -2.12 -6.42 44.00
N LEU A 467 -0.85 -5.98 44.03
CA LEU A 467 0.33 -6.81 43.76
C LEU A 467 0.85 -7.57 45.00
N GLY A 468 0.19 -7.36 46.14
CA GLY A 468 0.51 -7.88 47.48
C GLY A 468 -0.08 -9.24 47.74
#